data_AF-A0A4W5Q1V1-F1
#
_entry.id   AF-A0A4W5Q1V1-F1
#
_cell.length_a   1.000
_cell.length_b   1.000
_cell.length_c   1.000
_cell.angle_alpha   90.00
_cell.angle_beta   90.00
_cell.angle_gamma   90.00
#
_symmetry.space_group_name_H-M   'P 1'
#
loop_
_entity.id
_entity.type
_entity.pdbx_description
1 polymer ?
#
loop_
_entity_poly.entity_id
_entity_poly.type
_entity_poly.pdbx_seq_one_letter_code
_entity_poly.pdbx_strand_id
1 'polypeptide(L)'
;IERGIHWGFKIQTLLVLTGEYLDILAISCDSFDEDTNQTIGRAQGKKSHLDNLFKVREWCRKYKVAFKINSVINTFNVDEDMRENITKLNPVRWKVFQCLLIDGENAGENSLREAERFVISDQQFQDFLDRHSSISCLVPESNQKMRDSYLILDEYMRFLDCREGRKDPSKSILDVGVEEAIQFSGFDEKMFLKRGGKYLWSKADMRLEW
;
A
#
# COMPACT_ATOMS: atom_id res chain seq x y z
N ILE A 1 -4.05 -10.79 3.75
CA ILE A 1 -4.25 -9.33 3.54
C ILE A 1 -4.53 -8.67 4.89
N GLU A 2 -3.86 -7.55 5.22
CA GLU A 2 -4.04 -6.79 6.48
C GLU A 2 -5.50 -6.43 6.75
N ARG A 3 -5.95 -6.56 8.01
CA ARG A 3 -7.34 -6.24 8.38
C ARG A 3 -7.50 -4.72 8.41
N GLY A 4 -8.59 -4.20 7.83
CA GLY A 4 -8.92 -2.77 7.93
C GLY A 4 -9.14 -2.37 9.39
N ILE A 5 -8.45 -1.32 9.85
CA ILE A 5 -8.65 -0.74 11.19
C ILE A 5 -9.76 0.33 11.10
N HIS A 6 -10.48 0.55 12.20
CA HIS A 6 -11.52 1.57 12.28
C HIS A 6 -10.91 2.99 12.34
N TRP A 7 -10.95 3.74 11.22
CA TRP A 7 -10.17 4.98 11.09
C TRP A 7 -10.93 6.31 11.06
N GLY A 8 -12.19 6.36 10.62
CA GLY A 8 -12.85 7.62 10.21
C GLY A 8 -12.73 8.78 11.22
N PHE A 9 -13.11 8.58 12.48
CA PHE A 9 -13.04 9.64 13.50
C PHE A 9 -11.59 10.01 13.88
N LYS A 10 -10.67 9.02 13.85
CA LYS A 10 -9.27 9.23 14.21
C LYS A 10 -8.51 10.00 13.12
N ILE A 11 -8.81 9.74 11.84
CA ILE A 11 -8.16 10.42 10.72
C ILE A 11 -8.51 11.90 10.69
N GLN A 12 -9.78 12.27 10.92
CA GLN A 12 -10.16 13.69 10.89
C GLN A 12 -9.40 14.48 11.96
N THR A 13 -9.36 13.97 13.19
CA THR A 13 -8.61 14.60 14.30
C THR A 13 -7.11 14.64 14.01
N LEU A 14 -6.54 13.56 13.45
CA LEU A 14 -5.15 13.55 13.00
C LEU A 14 -4.88 14.68 12.01
N LEU A 15 -5.69 14.80 10.95
CA LEU A 15 -5.48 15.82 9.92
C LEU A 15 -5.67 17.25 10.44
N VAL A 16 -6.53 17.46 11.45
CA VAL A 16 -6.63 18.76 12.13
C VAL A 16 -5.35 19.10 12.88
N LEU A 17 -4.75 18.12 13.57
CA LEU A 17 -3.58 18.35 14.43
C LEU A 17 -2.26 18.36 13.66
N THR A 18 -2.13 17.54 12.62
CA THR A 18 -0.85 17.28 11.95
C THR A 18 -0.88 17.46 10.44
N GLY A 19 -2.03 17.87 9.87
CA GLY A 19 -2.22 17.99 8.43
C GLY A 19 -1.20 18.91 7.76
N GLU A 20 -0.70 19.95 8.44
CA GLU A 20 0.34 20.83 7.89
C GLU A 20 1.67 20.10 7.65
N TYR A 21 2.03 19.13 8.50
CA TYR A 21 3.27 18.37 8.41
C TYR A 21 3.17 17.11 7.54
N LEU A 22 1.94 16.67 7.25
CA LEU A 22 1.71 15.46 6.46
C LEU A 22 1.72 15.78 4.96
N ASP A 23 2.70 15.28 4.23
CA ASP A 23 2.76 15.41 2.76
C ASP A 23 1.69 14.54 2.08
N ILE A 24 1.67 13.24 2.40
CA ILE A 24 0.84 12.23 1.73
C ILE A 24 0.10 11.38 2.75
N LEU A 25 -1.22 11.25 2.59
CA LEU A 25 -2.01 10.21 3.26
C LEU A 25 -2.39 9.13 2.26
N ALA A 26 -1.86 7.92 2.47
CA ALA A 26 -2.20 6.74 1.66
C ALA A 26 -3.27 5.90 2.36
N ILE A 27 -4.36 5.61 1.66
CA ILE A 27 -5.42 4.73 2.14
C ILE A 27 -5.41 3.44 1.33
N SER A 28 -5.42 2.30 2.03
CA SER A 28 -5.57 0.99 1.41
C SER A 28 -7.04 0.75 1.07
N CYS A 29 -7.34 0.53 -0.21
CA CYS A 29 -8.65 0.20 -0.75
C CYS A 29 -8.44 -0.83 -1.85
N ASP A 30 -8.86 -2.08 -1.61
CA ASP A 30 -8.62 -3.17 -2.56
C ASP A 30 -9.78 -3.35 -3.54
N SER A 31 -10.99 -2.88 -3.23
CA SER A 31 -12.16 -2.98 -4.10
C SER A 31 -13.10 -1.80 -3.88
N PHE A 32 -13.85 -1.43 -4.91
CA PHE A 32 -15.00 -0.51 -4.86
C PHE A 32 -16.34 -1.25 -4.73
N ASP A 33 -16.30 -2.56 -4.46
CA ASP A 33 -17.43 -3.38 -4.07
C ASP A 33 -17.29 -3.77 -2.58
N GLU A 34 -18.33 -3.52 -1.79
CA GLU A 34 -18.29 -3.76 -0.33
C GLU A 34 -18.29 -5.26 -0.01
N ASP A 35 -18.96 -6.09 -0.81
CA ASP A 35 -19.01 -7.55 -0.59
C ASP A 35 -17.64 -8.18 -0.88
N THR A 36 -16.94 -7.69 -1.91
CA THR A 36 -15.55 -8.02 -2.21
C THR A 36 -14.63 -7.61 -1.06
N ASN A 37 -14.76 -6.38 -0.55
CA ASN A 37 -14.00 -5.93 0.64
C ASN A 37 -14.30 -6.78 1.88
N GLN A 38 -15.54 -7.22 2.07
CA GLN A 38 -15.92 -8.13 3.15
C GLN A 38 -15.24 -9.49 2.98
N THR A 39 -15.26 -10.04 1.77
CA THR A 39 -14.62 -11.32 1.41
C THR A 39 -13.11 -11.28 1.63
N ILE A 40 -12.47 -10.15 1.31
CA ILE A 40 -11.04 -9.91 1.50
C ILE A 40 -10.69 -9.70 3.00
N GLY A 41 -11.66 -9.32 3.83
CA GLY A 41 -11.46 -9.02 5.25
C GLY A 41 -11.08 -7.56 5.54
N ARG A 42 -11.42 -6.64 4.62
CA ARG A 42 -11.28 -5.18 4.76
C ARG A 42 -12.48 -4.52 5.45
N ALA A 43 -13.63 -5.19 5.50
CA ALA A 43 -14.80 -4.71 6.22
C ALA A 43 -14.71 -5.01 7.74
N GLN A 44 -15.11 -4.04 8.57
CA GLN A 44 -15.31 -4.24 10.01
C GLN A 44 -16.66 -3.68 10.46
N GLY A 45 -17.57 -4.59 10.83
CA GLY A 45 -18.91 -4.25 11.29
C GLY A 45 -19.79 -3.68 10.17
N LYS A 46 -20.71 -2.77 10.52
CA LYS A 46 -21.71 -2.20 9.59
C LYS A 46 -21.25 -0.92 8.86
N LYS A 47 -19.99 -0.52 9.00
CA LYS A 47 -19.50 0.76 8.45
C LYS A 47 -18.90 0.52 7.07
N SER A 48 -19.43 1.21 6.06
CA SER A 48 -18.92 1.18 4.69
C SER A 48 -17.46 1.64 4.65
N HIS A 49 -16.59 0.84 4.04
CA HIS A 49 -15.22 1.21 3.77
C HIS A 49 -15.16 2.37 2.76
N LEU A 50 -16.01 2.30 1.73
CA LEU A 50 -16.06 3.26 0.64
C LEU A 50 -16.53 4.63 1.10
N ASP A 51 -17.57 4.71 1.93
CA ASP A 51 -18.02 5.98 2.52
C ASP A 51 -16.90 6.67 3.29
N ASN A 52 -16.07 5.90 4.00
CA ASN A 52 -14.93 6.44 4.71
C ASN A 52 -13.82 6.89 3.76
N LEU A 53 -13.56 6.15 2.68
CA LEU A 53 -12.57 6.52 1.66
C LEU A 53 -12.90 7.89 1.04
N PHE A 54 -14.15 8.10 0.62
CA PHE A 54 -14.60 9.39 0.08
C PHE A 54 -14.51 10.51 1.13
N LYS A 55 -14.90 10.25 2.39
CA LYS A 55 -14.73 11.24 3.48
C LYS A 55 -13.27 11.62 3.71
N VAL A 56 -12.36 10.65 3.69
CA VAL A 56 -10.92 10.91 3.85
C VAL A 56 -10.39 11.72 2.67
N ARG A 57 -10.82 11.45 1.44
CA ARG A 57 -10.46 12.27 0.27
C ARG A 57 -10.86 13.73 0.46
N GLU A 58 -12.06 13.97 0.98
CA GLU A 58 -12.55 15.32 1.30
C GLU A 58 -11.75 16.01 2.40
N TRP A 59 -11.33 15.27 3.43
CA TRP A 59 -10.45 15.82 4.46
C TRP A 59 -9.05 16.12 3.94
N CYS A 60 -8.46 15.24 3.12
CA CYS A 60 -7.19 15.52 2.46
C CYS A 60 -7.26 16.82 1.64
N ARG A 61 -8.37 17.04 0.93
CA ARG A 61 -8.63 18.31 0.23
C ARG A 61 -8.66 19.49 1.19
N LYS A 62 -9.50 19.41 2.23
CA LYS A 62 -9.69 20.48 3.23
C LYS A 62 -8.39 20.86 3.95
N TYR A 63 -7.58 19.88 4.31
CA TYR A 63 -6.35 20.06 5.09
C TYR A 63 -5.08 20.11 4.22
N LYS A 64 -5.24 20.19 2.89
CA LYS A 64 -4.14 20.31 1.92
C LYS A 64 -3.08 19.21 2.11
N VAL A 65 -3.53 17.96 2.12
CA VAL A 65 -2.69 16.76 2.16
C VAL A 65 -2.87 15.99 0.85
N ALA A 66 -1.78 15.52 0.26
CA ALA A 66 -1.85 14.73 -0.95
C ALA A 66 -2.53 13.38 -0.67
N PHE A 67 -3.54 13.03 -1.48
CA PHE A 67 -4.28 11.78 -1.30
C PHE A 67 -3.73 10.68 -2.19
N LYS A 68 -3.44 9.52 -1.61
CA LYS A 68 -2.90 8.34 -2.31
C LYS A 68 -3.77 7.12 -2.02
N ILE A 69 -3.88 6.23 -3.00
CA ILE A 69 -4.53 4.92 -2.85
C ILE A 69 -3.50 3.80 -3.01
N ASN A 70 -3.64 2.77 -2.20
CA ASN A 70 -2.93 1.50 -2.31
C ASN A 70 -3.95 0.37 -2.50
N SER A 71 -3.74 -0.50 -3.47
CA SER A 71 -4.63 -1.65 -3.73
C SER A 71 -3.81 -2.92 -3.91
N VAL A 72 -4.22 -4.00 -3.25
CA VAL A 72 -3.70 -5.35 -3.46
C VAL A 72 -4.63 -6.10 -4.40
N ILE A 73 -4.15 -6.39 -5.60
CA ILE A 73 -4.86 -7.16 -6.60
C ILE A 73 -4.67 -8.64 -6.29
N ASN A 74 -5.80 -9.33 -6.16
CA ASN A 74 -5.93 -10.69 -5.69
C ASN A 74 -7.10 -11.38 -6.40
N THR A 75 -7.30 -12.66 -6.11
CA THR A 75 -8.33 -13.51 -6.75
C THR A 75 -9.72 -12.88 -6.79
N PHE A 76 -10.11 -12.07 -5.81
CA PHE A 76 -11.47 -11.54 -5.68
C PHE A 76 -11.72 -10.22 -6.42
N ASN A 77 -10.68 -9.47 -6.78
CA ASN A 77 -10.82 -8.15 -7.42
C ASN A 77 -10.08 -8.05 -8.78
N VAL A 78 -9.45 -9.13 -9.24
CA VAL A 78 -8.63 -9.12 -10.46
C VAL A 78 -9.41 -8.78 -11.73
N ASP A 79 -10.72 -9.05 -11.74
CA ASP A 79 -11.63 -8.73 -12.85
C ASP A 79 -12.35 -7.39 -12.68
N GLU A 80 -12.14 -6.68 -11.57
CA GLU A 80 -12.79 -5.41 -11.30
C GLU A 80 -12.30 -4.30 -12.24
N ASP A 81 -13.22 -3.42 -12.66
CA ASP A 81 -12.91 -2.16 -13.32
C ASP A 81 -13.08 -1.01 -12.32
N MET A 82 -11.95 -0.44 -11.89
CA MET A 82 -11.87 0.61 -10.89
C MET A 82 -11.73 2.01 -11.51
N ARG A 83 -11.73 2.13 -12.85
CA ARG A 83 -11.38 3.39 -13.54
C ARG A 83 -12.25 4.56 -13.12
N GLU A 84 -13.57 4.36 -13.05
CA GLU A 84 -14.51 5.43 -12.68
C GLU A 84 -14.22 5.96 -11.27
N ASN A 85 -14.11 5.06 -10.29
CA ASN A 85 -13.90 5.44 -8.90
C ASN A 85 -12.52 6.06 -8.65
N ILE A 86 -11.47 5.51 -9.25
CA ILE A 86 -10.12 6.09 -9.15
C ILE A 86 -10.07 7.48 -9.81
N THR A 87 -10.70 7.64 -10.97
CA THR A 87 -10.78 8.95 -11.64
C THR A 87 -11.54 9.96 -10.78
N LYS A 88 -12.66 9.56 -10.19
CA LYS A 88 -13.47 10.40 -9.29
C LYS A 88 -12.71 10.81 -8.03
N LEU A 89 -11.95 9.90 -7.43
CA LEU A 89 -11.14 10.18 -6.24
C LEU A 89 -9.89 11.02 -6.57
N ASN A 90 -9.40 10.95 -7.80
CA ASN A 90 -8.24 11.68 -8.32
C ASN A 90 -7.04 11.67 -7.34
N PRO A 91 -6.51 10.49 -6.97
CA PRO A 91 -5.34 10.41 -6.10
C PRO A 91 -4.08 10.88 -6.85
N VAL A 92 -3.13 11.45 -6.12
CA VAL A 92 -1.82 11.84 -6.70
C VAL A 92 -1.00 10.63 -7.14
N ARG A 93 -1.31 9.46 -6.58
CA ARG A 93 -0.65 8.18 -6.84
C ARG A 93 -1.59 7.05 -6.49
N TRP A 94 -1.68 6.05 -7.35
CA TRP A 94 -2.36 4.79 -7.08
C TRP A 94 -1.34 3.64 -7.18
N LYS A 95 -0.95 3.08 -6.05
CA LYS A 95 -0.07 1.90 -6.02
C LYS A 95 -0.92 0.65 -6.19
N VAL A 96 -0.60 -0.12 -7.23
CA VAL A 96 -1.29 -1.36 -7.57
C VAL A 96 -0.31 -2.49 -7.35
N PHE A 97 -0.56 -3.27 -6.31
CA PHE A 97 0.29 -4.36 -5.85
C PHE A 97 -0.29 -5.70 -6.30
N GLN A 98 0.55 -6.59 -6.83
CA GLN A 98 0.19 -8.00 -6.94
C GLN A 98 0.20 -8.63 -5.54
N CYS A 99 -0.73 -9.57 -5.26
CA CYS A 99 -0.73 -10.29 -3.99
C CYS A 99 0.59 -11.08 -3.80
N LEU A 100 1.35 -10.73 -2.77
CA LEU A 100 2.63 -11.32 -2.41
C LEU A 100 2.48 -12.28 -1.22
N LEU A 101 3.04 -13.48 -1.35
CA LEU A 101 3.23 -14.41 -0.24
C LEU A 101 4.56 -14.11 0.47
N ILE A 102 4.50 -14.08 1.80
CA ILE A 102 5.65 -13.94 2.70
C ILE A 102 5.51 -15.02 3.77
N ASP A 103 6.49 -15.91 3.81
CA ASP A 103 6.55 -17.02 4.76
C ASP A 103 6.71 -16.50 6.19
N GLY A 104 5.92 -17.06 7.11
CA GLY A 104 5.80 -16.60 8.50
C GLY A 104 4.86 -15.40 8.73
N GLU A 105 4.38 -14.75 7.67
CA GLU A 105 3.49 -13.58 7.77
C GLU A 105 2.08 -13.85 7.25
N ASN A 106 2.01 -14.39 6.04
CA ASN A 106 0.75 -14.69 5.36
C ASN A 106 0.77 -16.01 4.57
N ALA A 107 1.83 -16.80 4.71
CA ALA A 107 2.00 -18.13 4.14
C ALA A 107 2.85 -18.99 5.09
N GLY A 108 2.72 -20.32 4.98
CA GLY A 108 3.50 -21.28 5.78
C GLY A 108 2.86 -21.63 7.13
N GLU A 109 3.32 -22.73 7.74
CA GLU A 109 2.69 -23.37 8.93
C GLU A 109 2.61 -22.46 10.17
N ASN A 110 3.53 -21.50 10.30
CA ASN A 110 3.63 -20.60 11.45
C ASN A 110 2.95 -19.24 11.23
N SER A 111 2.18 -19.08 10.15
CA SER A 111 1.54 -17.80 9.80
C SER A 111 0.18 -17.61 10.47
N LEU A 112 -0.13 -16.35 10.83
CA LEU A 112 -1.46 -15.96 11.34
C LEU A 112 -2.51 -15.81 10.22
N ARG A 113 -2.10 -15.90 8.95
CA ARG A 113 -2.97 -15.69 7.78
C ARG A 113 -2.61 -16.68 6.68
N GLU A 114 -3.62 -17.03 5.87
CA GLU A 114 -3.48 -17.90 4.70
C GLU A 114 -3.80 -17.08 3.44
N ALA A 115 -2.76 -16.54 2.80
CA ALA A 115 -2.88 -15.69 1.61
C ALA A 115 -2.85 -16.48 0.29
N GLU A 116 -2.62 -17.79 0.32
CA GLU A 116 -2.48 -18.66 -0.86
C GLU A 116 -3.72 -18.59 -1.75
N ARG A 117 -4.92 -18.52 -1.16
CA ARG A 117 -6.19 -18.39 -1.89
C ARG A 117 -6.37 -17.05 -2.62
N PHE A 118 -5.54 -16.05 -2.31
CA PHE A 118 -5.60 -14.70 -2.87
C PHE A 118 -4.60 -14.48 -4.01
N VAL A 119 -3.73 -15.46 -4.28
CA VAL A 119 -2.67 -15.33 -5.28
C VAL A 119 -3.24 -15.32 -6.69
N ILE A 120 -2.71 -14.43 -7.52
CA ILE A 120 -2.99 -14.34 -8.95
C ILE A 120 -1.70 -14.54 -9.75
N SER A 121 -1.84 -15.07 -10.96
CA SER A 121 -0.73 -15.16 -11.91
C SER A 121 -0.26 -13.79 -12.39
N ASP A 122 0.96 -13.73 -12.91
CA ASP A 122 1.51 -12.51 -13.52
C ASP A 122 0.67 -12.05 -14.73
N GLN A 123 0.10 -12.99 -15.49
CA GLN A 123 -0.77 -12.68 -16.62
C GLN A 123 -2.08 -12.01 -16.16
N GLN A 124 -2.74 -12.57 -15.14
CA GLN A 124 -3.96 -11.95 -14.58
C GLN A 124 -3.68 -10.55 -14.02
N PHE A 125 -2.51 -10.36 -13.39
CA PHE A 125 -2.09 -9.03 -12.94
C PHE A 125 -1.88 -8.08 -14.13
N GLN A 126 -1.23 -8.54 -15.20
CA GLN A 126 -1.04 -7.74 -16.42
C GLN A 126 -2.38 -7.37 -17.06
N ASP A 127 -3.35 -8.28 -17.12
CA ASP A 127 -4.69 -8.01 -17.66
C ASP A 127 -5.41 -6.92 -16.85
N PHE A 128 -5.26 -6.93 -15.52
CA PHE A 128 -5.74 -5.83 -14.66
C PHE A 128 -5.06 -4.51 -15.00
N LEU A 129 -3.73 -4.49 -15.22
CA LEU A 129 -3.00 -3.28 -15.58
C LEU A 129 -3.45 -2.72 -16.94
N ASP A 130 -3.64 -3.58 -17.93
CA ASP A 130 -4.05 -3.19 -19.28
C ASP A 130 -5.45 -2.57 -19.27
N ARG A 131 -6.38 -3.14 -18.49
CA ARG A 131 -7.73 -2.60 -18.26
C ARG A 131 -7.69 -1.16 -17.72
N HIS A 132 -6.70 -0.85 -16.87
CA HIS A 132 -6.54 0.45 -16.19
C HIS A 132 -5.47 1.34 -16.80
N SER A 133 -5.00 1.04 -18.01
CA SER A 133 -3.94 1.79 -18.71
C SER A 133 -4.24 3.28 -18.92
N SER A 134 -5.52 3.68 -18.89
CA SER A 134 -5.93 5.09 -18.97
C SER A 134 -5.72 5.88 -17.68
N ILE A 135 -5.41 5.23 -16.55
CA ILE A 135 -5.20 5.89 -15.26
C ILE A 135 -3.73 6.31 -15.11
N SER A 136 -3.46 7.60 -15.32
CA SER A 136 -2.11 8.15 -15.33
C SER A 136 -1.36 8.07 -13.99
N CYS A 137 -2.09 8.05 -12.86
CA CYS A 137 -1.50 7.95 -11.53
C CYS A 137 -1.19 6.52 -11.09
N LEU A 138 -1.50 5.51 -11.92
CA LEU A 138 -1.25 4.09 -11.62
C LEU A 138 0.25 3.79 -11.59
N VAL A 139 0.67 3.05 -10.57
CA VAL A 139 2.06 2.62 -10.39
C VAL A 139 2.08 1.13 -10.07
N PRO A 140 2.48 0.27 -11.02
CA PRO A 140 2.37 -1.18 -10.85
C PRO A 140 3.58 -1.76 -10.11
N GLU A 141 3.30 -2.61 -9.14
CA GLU A 141 4.28 -3.35 -8.34
C GLU A 141 3.93 -4.84 -8.33
N SER A 142 4.50 -5.58 -9.28
CA SER A 142 4.47 -7.04 -9.27
C SER A 142 5.31 -7.59 -8.11
N ASN A 143 5.15 -8.88 -7.81
CA ASN A 143 5.89 -9.55 -6.75
C ASN A 143 7.42 -9.40 -6.91
N GLN A 144 7.93 -9.47 -8.15
CA GLN A 144 9.33 -9.24 -8.46
C GLN A 144 9.80 -7.82 -8.13
N LYS A 145 8.94 -6.82 -8.33
CA LYS A 145 9.27 -5.42 -8.03
C LYS A 145 9.20 -5.13 -6.54
N MET A 146 8.31 -5.78 -5.80
CA MET A 146 8.05 -5.46 -4.39
C MET A 146 9.09 -6.04 -3.44
N ARG A 147 9.52 -7.30 -3.66
CA ARG A 147 10.21 -8.11 -2.64
C ARG A 147 11.36 -7.39 -1.95
N ASP A 148 12.33 -6.88 -2.71
CA ASP A 148 13.60 -6.39 -2.14
C ASP A 148 13.81 -4.88 -2.32
N SER A 149 12.79 -4.17 -2.79
CA SER A 149 12.94 -2.77 -3.23
C SER A 149 12.47 -1.75 -2.18
N TYR A 150 12.30 -2.18 -0.94
CA TYR A 150 11.93 -1.36 0.21
C TYR A 150 12.96 -1.51 1.32
N LEU A 151 13.32 -0.39 1.95
CA LEU A 151 13.90 -0.44 3.30
C LEU A 151 12.73 -0.51 4.28
N ILE A 152 12.61 -1.62 5.00
CA ILE A 152 11.56 -1.85 5.97
C ILE A 152 12.20 -1.90 7.36
N LEU A 153 11.73 -1.06 8.27
CA LEU A 153 12.08 -1.14 9.69
C LEU A 153 10.89 -1.73 10.46
N ASP A 154 11.17 -2.73 11.28
CA ASP A 154 10.17 -3.32 12.18
C ASP A 154 9.98 -2.49 13.46
N GLU A 155 9.14 -2.99 14.36
CA GLU A 155 8.83 -2.34 15.64
C GLU A 155 10.02 -2.25 16.62
N TYR A 156 11.10 -3.01 16.38
CA TYR A 156 12.36 -2.96 17.14
C TYR A 156 13.44 -2.13 16.42
N MET A 157 13.06 -1.43 15.36
CA MET A 157 13.96 -0.68 14.48
C MET A 157 15.07 -1.53 13.86
N ARG A 158 14.74 -2.74 13.43
CA ARG A 158 15.61 -3.64 12.67
C ARG A 158 15.22 -3.61 11.20
N PHE A 159 16.20 -3.63 10.30
CA PHE A 159 15.90 -3.79 8.87
C PHE A 159 15.42 -5.21 8.61
N LEU A 160 14.42 -5.37 7.74
CA LEU A 160 13.88 -6.67 7.35
C LEU A 160 14.33 -7.06 5.95
N ASP A 161 15.15 -8.11 5.85
CA ASP A 161 15.55 -8.72 4.59
C ASP A 161 14.44 -9.63 4.05
N CYS A 162 14.06 -9.41 2.79
CA CYS A 162 12.95 -10.10 2.13
C CYS A 162 13.36 -11.06 1.00
N ARG A 163 14.67 -11.21 0.74
CA ARG A 163 15.20 -11.93 -0.44
C ARG A 163 14.79 -13.39 -0.48
N GLU A 164 14.77 -14.03 0.69
CA GLU A 164 14.41 -15.44 0.87
C GLU A 164 12.89 -15.66 1.05
N GLY A 165 12.07 -14.65 0.78
CA GLY A 165 10.60 -14.75 0.89
C GLY A 165 10.06 -14.76 2.32
N ARG A 166 10.92 -14.49 3.32
CA ARG A 166 10.59 -14.24 4.73
C ARG A 166 10.92 -12.79 5.09
N LYS A 167 10.65 -12.35 6.31
CA LYS A 167 11.15 -11.08 6.85
C LYS A 167 12.23 -11.37 7.89
N ASP A 168 13.47 -11.48 7.45
CA ASP A 168 14.60 -11.84 8.32
C ASP A 168 15.22 -10.55 8.91
N PRO A 169 15.19 -10.34 10.25
CA PRO A 169 15.60 -9.06 10.85
C PRO A 169 17.11 -8.93 11.02
N SER A 170 17.64 -7.71 10.79
CA SER A 170 18.98 -7.29 11.19
C SER A 170 19.09 -7.08 12.71
N LYS A 171 20.25 -6.62 13.19
CA LYS A 171 20.35 -5.97 14.51
C LYS A 171 19.63 -4.62 14.50
N SER A 172 19.21 -4.12 15.66
CA SER A 172 18.53 -2.82 15.76
C SER A 172 19.48 -1.68 15.44
N ILE A 173 18.99 -0.67 14.72
CA ILE A 173 19.75 0.58 14.50
C ILE A 173 20.07 1.28 15.83
N LEU A 174 19.30 1.00 16.89
CA LEU A 174 19.53 1.54 18.23
C LEU A 174 20.74 0.91 18.93
N ASP A 175 21.13 -0.31 18.52
CA ASP A 175 22.23 -1.05 19.12
C ASP A 175 23.53 -0.89 18.34
N VAL A 176 23.45 -0.93 17.00
CA VAL A 176 24.63 -0.96 16.12
C VAL A 176 24.74 0.23 15.17
N GLY A 177 23.77 1.14 15.17
CA GLY A 177 23.70 2.24 14.23
C GLY A 177 23.17 1.82 12.85
N VAL A 178 22.86 2.82 12.01
CA VAL A 178 22.24 2.61 10.70
C VAL A 178 23.22 1.96 9.71
N GLU A 179 24.47 2.41 9.68
CA GLU A 179 25.48 1.93 8.71
C GLU A 179 25.76 0.44 8.84
N GLU A 180 25.78 -0.09 10.07
CA GLU A 180 25.98 -1.52 10.32
C GLU A 180 24.70 -2.31 10.00
N ALA A 181 23.54 -1.85 10.50
CA ALA A 181 22.28 -2.58 10.33
C ALA A 181 21.84 -2.67 8.86
N ILE A 182 22.03 -1.60 8.08
CA ILE A 182 21.52 -1.53 6.69
C ILE A 182 22.22 -2.51 5.74
N GLN A 183 23.44 -2.93 6.05
CA GLN A 183 24.18 -3.94 5.28
C GLN A 183 23.43 -5.29 5.21
N PHE A 184 22.55 -5.55 6.19
CA PHE A 184 21.75 -6.76 6.30
C PHE A 184 20.29 -6.55 5.86
N SER A 185 19.96 -5.42 5.23
CA SER A 185 18.58 -5.12 4.81
C SER A 185 18.13 -5.86 3.55
N GLY A 186 19.05 -6.42 2.77
CA GLY A 186 18.73 -7.02 1.46
C GLY A 186 18.25 -6.03 0.39
N PHE A 187 18.36 -4.72 0.63
CA PHE A 187 17.78 -3.69 -0.22
C PHE A 187 18.39 -3.61 -1.63
N ASP A 188 17.54 -3.72 -2.66
CA ASP A 188 17.87 -3.49 -4.06
C ASP A 188 17.53 -2.05 -4.48
N GLU A 189 18.52 -1.17 -4.40
CA GLU A 189 18.40 0.23 -4.82
C GLU A 189 18.04 0.38 -6.31
N LYS A 190 18.57 -0.50 -7.17
CA LYS A 190 18.28 -0.44 -8.61
C LYS A 190 16.81 -0.73 -8.87
N MET A 191 16.26 -1.74 -8.19
CA MET A 191 14.82 -2.05 -8.29
C MET A 191 13.97 -0.95 -7.68
N PHE A 192 14.37 -0.35 -6.55
CA PHE A 192 13.71 0.82 -5.95
C PHE A 192 13.57 1.97 -6.94
N LEU A 193 14.65 2.31 -7.66
CA LEU A 193 14.62 3.35 -8.69
C LEU A 193 13.76 2.91 -9.89
N LYS A 194 13.91 1.66 -10.37
CA LYS A 194 13.16 1.12 -11.50
C LYS A 194 11.64 1.12 -11.28
N ARG A 195 11.17 0.90 -10.05
CA ARG A 195 9.73 0.95 -9.70
C ARG A 195 9.20 2.36 -9.40
N GLY A 196 10.02 3.40 -9.60
CA GLY A 196 9.64 4.79 -9.31
C GLY A 196 9.51 5.07 -7.81
N GLY A 197 10.42 4.49 -7.02
CA GLY A 197 10.51 4.72 -5.57
C GLY A 197 10.91 6.16 -5.21
N LYS A 198 11.69 6.82 -6.08
CA LYS A 198 11.94 8.26 -6.03
C LYS A 198 10.98 9.00 -6.95
N TYR A 199 10.16 9.87 -6.38
CA TYR A 199 9.18 10.68 -7.09
C TYR A 199 8.95 11.99 -6.33
N LEU A 200 8.20 12.91 -6.94
CA LEU A 200 7.76 14.13 -6.27
C LEU A 200 6.87 13.76 -5.08
N TRP A 201 7.43 13.77 -3.87
CA TRP A 201 6.77 13.24 -2.67
C TRP A 201 6.44 14.30 -1.62
N SER A 202 6.92 15.54 -1.79
CA SER A 202 6.52 16.64 -0.92
C SER A 202 5.34 17.37 -1.52
N LYS A 203 4.30 17.60 -0.72
CA LYS A 203 3.11 18.34 -1.17
C LYS A 203 3.41 19.78 -1.55
N ALA A 204 4.50 20.35 -1.03
CA ALA A 204 4.94 21.72 -1.35
C ALA A 204 5.35 21.83 -2.82
N ASP A 205 5.90 20.76 -3.39
CA ASP A 205 6.32 20.73 -4.79
C ASP A 205 5.22 20.17 -5.72
N MET A 206 4.23 19.47 -5.15
CA MET A 206 3.08 18.98 -5.90
C MET A 206 2.17 20.14 -6.28
N ARG A 207 1.84 20.25 -7.58
CA ARG A 207 0.81 21.18 -8.09
C ARG A 207 -0.59 20.69 -7.74
N LEU A 208 -0.91 20.61 -6.45
CA LEU A 208 -2.21 20.17 -5.99
C LEU A 208 -3.21 21.31 -6.17
N GLU A 209 -4.11 21.12 -7.14
CA GLU A 209 -5.39 21.83 -7.16
C GLU A 209 -6.26 21.16 -6.10
N TRP A 210 -6.27 21.75 -4.90
CA TRP A 210 -7.18 21.34 -3.83
C TRP A 210 -8.59 21.84 -4.14
#